data_AF-V7F752-F1
#
_entry.id   AF-V7F752-F1
#
_cell.length_a   1.000
_cell.length_b   1.000
_cell.length_c   1.000
_cell.angle_alpha   90.00
_cell.angle_beta   90.00
_cell.angle_gamma   90.00
#
_symmetry.space_group_name_H-M   'P 1'
#
loop_
_entity.id
_entity.type
_entity.pdbx_description
1 polymer ?
#
loop_
_entity_poly.entity_id
_entity_poly.type
_entity_poly.pdbx_seq_one_letter_code
_entity_poly.pdbx_strand_id
1 'polypeptide(L)'
;MRLVIVFTGVALFLTQPSVAFSAGQCSPKSYREARLAMTSRLLATGYSKAQVSFLMRNTDHMTSALRGDRLNNNGKVCGIDSAKAHVLGCLDKQLFPLKRGSNASLDEVKLTEGFWGRKRLAARELLFIGHFHACLGAAKSYLFRG
;
A
#
# COMPACT_ATOMS: atom_id res chain seq x y z
N MET A 1 14.78 -20.74 -58.81
CA MET A 1 13.65 -19.96 -58.25
C MET A 1 13.21 -20.56 -56.93
N ARG A 2 12.87 -19.69 -55.97
CA ARG A 2 12.28 -19.91 -54.63
C ARG A 2 13.24 -20.08 -53.45
N LEU A 3 13.46 -18.94 -52.78
CA LEU A 3 13.69 -18.83 -51.33
C LEU A 3 12.61 -19.60 -50.56
N VAL A 4 13.00 -20.30 -49.50
CA VAL A 4 12.14 -20.50 -48.34
C VAL A 4 12.99 -20.30 -47.08
N ILE A 5 12.79 -19.16 -46.46
CA ILE A 5 13.19 -18.85 -45.08
C ILE A 5 12.22 -19.61 -44.19
N VAL A 6 12.71 -20.44 -43.25
CA VAL A 6 11.88 -20.97 -42.16
C VAL A 6 12.42 -20.41 -40.85
N PHE A 7 11.57 -19.58 -40.26
CA PHE A 7 11.78 -18.87 -39.00
C PHE A 7 11.85 -19.84 -37.81
N THR A 8 12.89 -19.64 -37.00
CA THR A 8 12.90 -19.63 -35.52
C THR A 8 11.69 -20.22 -34.79
N GLY A 9 11.93 -21.27 -34.00
CA GLY A 9 11.06 -21.71 -32.91
C GLY A 9 11.82 -21.80 -31.59
N VAL A 10 12.15 -20.66 -30.98
CA VAL A 10 12.58 -20.62 -29.57
C VAL A 10 11.30 -20.71 -28.73
N ALA A 11 11.01 -21.90 -28.20
CA ALA A 11 9.92 -22.09 -27.25
C ALA A 11 10.37 -21.63 -25.85
N LEU A 12 10.21 -20.33 -25.57
CA LEU A 12 10.38 -19.77 -24.22
C LEU A 12 9.05 -19.88 -23.46
N PHE A 13 8.73 -21.06 -22.93
CA PHE A 13 7.62 -21.20 -21.97
C PHE A 13 8.09 -20.85 -20.56
N LEU A 14 8.33 -19.57 -20.32
CA LEU A 14 8.29 -19.01 -18.97
C LEU A 14 6.85 -18.58 -18.68
N THR A 15 5.97 -19.55 -18.43
CA THR A 15 4.75 -19.24 -17.68
C THR A 15 5.17 -19.04 -16.23
N GLN A 16 5.72 -17.86 -15.93
CA GLN A 16 5.67 -17.35 -14.57
C GLN A 16 4.19 -17.37 -14.16
N PRO A 17 3.82 -17.86 -12.96
CA PRO A 17 2.52 -17.49 -12.42
C PRO A 17 2.55 -15.98 -12.35
N SER A 18 1.85 -15.34 -13.29
CA SER A 18 1.39 -13.99 -13.12
C SER A 18 0.70 -14.02 -11.76
N VAL A 19 1.35 -13.41 -10.77
CA VAL A 19 0.68 -12.99 -9.56
C VAL A 19 -0.45 -12.12 -10.07
N ALA A 20 -1.60 -12.73 -10.30
CA ALA A 20 -2.85 -12.05 -10.46
C ALA A 20 -3.01 -11.33 -9.14
N PHE A 21 -2.46 -10.10 -9.11
CA PHE A 21 -2.72 -9.12 -8.09
C PHE A 21 -4.23 -9.17 -7.93
N SER A 22 -4.69 -9.59 -6.77
CA SER A 22 -6.11 -9.50 -6.42
C SER A 22 -6.43 -8.01 -6.28
N ALA A 23 -6.53 -7.36 -7.44
CA ALA A 23 -7.19 -6.10 -7.64
C ALA A 23 -8.72 -6.32 -7.52
N GLY A 24 -9.21 -7.56 -7.48
CA GLY A 24 -10.64 -7.85 -7.63
C GLY A 24 -11.56 -7.72 -6.41
N GLN A 25 -11.09 -7.57 -5.16
CA GLN A 25 -12.00 -7.77 -4.02
C GLN A 25 -11.91 -6.66 -2.99
N CYS A 26 -13.08 -6.05 -2.79
CA CYS A 26 -13.41 -5.21 -1.67
C CYS A 26 -12.74 -5.72 -0.38
N SER A 27 -12.22 -4.80 0.44
CA SER A 27 -11.76 -5.18 1.77
C SER A 27 -12.90 -5.87 2.54
N PRO A 28 -12.66 -7.05 3.14
CA PRO A 28 -13.64 -7.70 4.00
C PRO A 28 -13.78 -7.01 5.37
N LYS A 29 -12.90 -6.04 5.66
CA LYS A 29 -12.88 -5.24 6.87
C LYS A 29 -13.46 -3.85 6.59
N SER A 30 -14.11 -3.30 7.61
CA SER A 30 -14.36 -1.87 7.71
C SER A 30 -13.07 -1.07 7.84
N TYR A 31 -13.11 0.24 7.55
CA TYR A 31 -11.94 1.09 7.76
C TYR A 31 -11.51 1.11 9.23
N ARG A 32 -12.48 1.12 10.15
CA ARG A 32 -12.24 1.09 11.59
C ARG A 32 -11.47 -0.17 12.00
N GLU A 33 -11.88 -1.34 11.54
CA GLU A 33 -11.20 -2.60 11.83
C GLU A 33 -9.79 -2.65 11.23
N ALA A 34 -9.64 -2.22 9.97
CA ALA A 34 -8.33 -2.16 9.33
C ALA A 34 -7.37 -1.21 10.07
N ARG A 35 -7.88 -0.06 10.53
CA ARG A 35 -7.12 0.93 11.32
C ARG A 35 -6.68 0.37 12.67
N LEU A 36 -7.56 -0.32 13.38
CA LEU A 36 -7.22 -0.99 14.64
C LEU A 36 -6.16 -2.07 14.42
N ALA A 37 -6.34 -2.91 13.40
CA ALA A 37 -5.38 -3.97 13.07
C ALA A 37 -3.99 -3.39 12.74
N MET A 38 -3.92 -2.34 11.91
CA MET A 38 -2.68 -1.65 11.57
C MET A 38 -2.01 -1.05 12.82
N THR A 39 -2.79 -0.39 13.68
CA THR A 39 -2.29 0.19 14.94
C THR A 39 -1.63 -0.89 15.82
N SER A 40 -2.32 -2.01 16.04
CA SER A 40 -1.79 -3.13 16.83
C SER A 40 -0.54 -3.75 16.18
N ARG A 41 -0.54 -3.90 14.86
CA ARG A 41 0.59 -4.45 14.10
C ARG A 41 1.84 -3.58 14.19
N LEU A 42 1.69 -2.26 14.08
CA LEU A 42 2.80 -1.30 14.23
C LEU A 42 3.41 -1.38 15.64
N LEU A 43 2.57 -1.37 16.68
CA LEU A 43 3.05 -1.51 18.07
C LEU A 43 3.80 -2.83 18.28
N ALA A 44 3.23 -3.94 17.79
CA ALA A 44 3.83 -5.27 17.90
C ALA A 44 5.16 -5.41 17.13
N THR A 45 5.44 -4.50 16.19
CA THR A 45 6.65 -4.49 15.36
C THR A 45 7.64 -3.40 15.78
N GLY A 46 7.47 -2.87 17.00
CA GLY A 46 8.43 -1.99 17.66
C GLY A 46 8.28 -0.51 17.34
N TYR A 47 7.20 -0.09 16.68
CA TYR A 47 6.88 1.33 16.59
C TYR A 47 6.47 1.85 17.98
N SER A 48 6.97 3.01 18.37
CA SER A 48 6.56 3.66 19.62
C SER A 48 5.13 4.21 19.52
N LYS A 49 4.47 4.40 20.67
CA LYS A 49 3.12 5.01 20.72
C LYS A 49 3.07 6.38 20.03
N ALA A 50 4.14 7.18 20.15
CA ALA A 50 4.23 8.49 19.52
C ALA A 50 4.32 8.40 17.99
N GLN A 51 5.10 7.45 17.47
CA GLN A 51 5.18 7.17 16.03
C GLN A 51 3.82 6.70 15.51
N VAL A 52 3.20 5.71 16.15
CA VAL A 52 1.90 5.18 15.74
C VAL A 52 0.82 6.27 15.75
N SER A 53 0.77 7.11 16.78
CA SER A 53 -0.19 8.23 16.85
C SER A 53 0.01 9.23 15.70
N PHE A 54 1.28 9.56 15.38
CA PHE A 54 1.61 10.43 14.26
C PHE A 54 1.21 9.81 12.92
N LEU A 55 1.59 8.56 12.65
CA LEU A 55 1.34 7.88 11.38
C LEU A 55 -0.15 7.66 11.14
N MET A 56 -0.87 7.16 12.16
CA MET A 56 -2.28 6.83 12.01
C MET A 56 -3.17 8.08 11.93
N ARG A 57 -2.85 9.17 12.65
CA ARG A 57 -3.58 10.44 12.51
C ARG A 57 -3.51 10.99 11.09
N ASN A 58 -2.32 10.98 10.49
CA ASN A 58 -2.13 11.47 9.13
C ASN A 58 -2.74 10.52 8.08
N THR A 59 -2.68 9.21 8.33
CA THR A 59 -3.40 8.22 7.54
C THR A 59 -4.90 8.51 7.56
N ASP A 60 -5.49 8.71 8.73
CA ASP A 60 -6.92 9.05 8.88
C ASP A 60 -7.29 10.34 8.15
N HIS A 61 -6.47 11.38 8.30
CA HIS A 61 -6.67 12.63 7.59
C HIS A 61 -6.68 12.42 6.07
N MET A 62 -5.68 11.72 5.53
CA MET A 62 -5.59 11.48 4.09
C MET A 62 -6.67 10.54 3.55
N THR A 63 -7.05 9.49 4.28
CA THR A 63 -8.12 8.57 3.86
C THR A 63 -9.50 9.20 4.01
N SER A 64 -9.69 10.15 4.94
CA SER A 64 -10.94 10.90 5.08
C SER A 64 -11.32 11.69 3.82
N ALA A 65 -10.31 12.16 3.08
CA ALA A 65 -10.49 12.88 1.82
C ALA A 65 -11.02 11.98 0.68
N LEU A 66 -10.99 10.66 0.84
CA LEU A 66 -11.67 9.74 -0.07
C LEU A 66 -13.18 9.80 0.16
N ARG A 67 -13.94 10.16 -0.88
CA ARG A 67 -15.38 10.36 -0.82
C ARG A 67 -16.15 9.32 -1.60
N GLY A 68 -17.32 8.93 -1.09
CA GLY A 68 -18.16 7.89 -1.70
C GLY A 68 -18.75 8.28 -3.06
N ASP A 69 -19.07 9.55 -3.26
CA ASP A 69 -19.55 10.10 -4.53
C ASP A 69 -18.48 10.06 -5.65
N ARG A 70 -17.20 9.93 -5.28
CA ARG A 70 -16.07 9.79 -6.19
C ARG A 70 -15.73 8.33 -6.53
N LEU A 71 -16.50 7.35 -6.06
CA LEU A 71 -16.25 5.93 -6.40
C LEU A 71 -16.55 5.65 -7.88
N ASN A 72 -15.69 4.85 -8.51
CA ASN A 72 -15.95 4.29 -9.84
C ASN A 72 -16.86 3.04 -9.73
N ASN A 73 -17.10 2.32 -10.83
CA ASN A 73 -17.99 1.16 -10.81
C ASN A 73 -17.49 0.05 -9.87
N ASN A 74 -16.19 -0.22 -9.84
CA ASN A 74 -15.60 -1.19 -8.92
C ASN A 74 -15.75 -0.74 -7.46
N GLY A 75 -15.43 0.53 -7.17
CA GLY A 75 -15.53 1.09 -5.84
C GLY A 75 -16.96 1.13 -5.30
N LYS A 76 -17.96 1.37 -6.16
CA LYS A 76 -19.38 1.38 -5.77
C LYS A 76 -19.85 0.03 -5.26
N VAL A 77 -19.38 -1.08 -5.85
CA VAL A 77 -19.70 -2.44 -5.38
C VAL A 77 -19.16 -2.67 -3.97
N CYS A 78 -17.98 -2.12 -3.66
CA CYS A 78 -17.35 -2.27 -2.36
C CYS A 78 -17.91 -1.35 -1.27
N GLY A 79 -18.40 -0.17 -1.67
CA GLY A 79 -18.72 0.90 -0.74
C GLY A 79 -17.48 1.62 -0.20
N ILE A 80 -17.70 2.83 0.30
CA ILE A 80 -16.62 3.76 0.67
C ILE A 80 -15.75 3.23 1.81
N ASP A 81 -16.35 2.54 2.77
CA ASP A 81 -15.62 2.07 3.96
C ASP A 81 -14.65 0.95 3.60
N SER A 82 -15.10 -0.01 2.79
CA SER A 82 -14.25 -1.06 2.22
C SER A 82 -13.14 -0.49 1.33
N ALA A 83 -13.45 0.53 0.52
CA ALA A 83 -12.44 1.19 -0.32
C ALA A 83 -11.35 1.90 0.50
N LYS A 84 -11.72 2.54 1.62
CA LYS A 84 -10.76 3.11 2.57
C LYS A 84 -9.93 2.03 3.26
N ALA A 85 -10.58 0.94 3.69
CA ALA A 85 -9.91 -0.19 4.32
C ALA A 85 -8.91 -0.89 3.36
N HIS A 86 -9.19 -0.89 2.06
CA HIS A 86 -8.29 -1.43 1.04
C HIS A 86 -6.90 -0.76 1.06
N VAL A 87 -6.84 0.56 1.32
CA VAL A 87 -5.56 1.29 1.44
C VAL A 87 -4.70 0.70 2.56
N LEU A 88 -5.30 0.47 3.74
CA LEU A 88 -4.60 -0.11 4.89
C LEU A 88 -4.27 -1.59 4.70
N GLY A 89 -5.14 -2.34 4.01
CA GLY A 89 -4.87 -3.73 3.65
C GLY A 89 -3.71 -3.87 2.67
N CYS A 90 -3.57 -2.96 1.70
CA CYS A 90 -2.39 -2.87 0.85
C CYS A 90 -1.15 -2.53 1.68
N LEU A 91 -1.23 -1.51 2.53
CA LEU A 91 -0.10 -1.06 3.34
C LEU A 91 0.43 -2.17 4.25
N ASP A 92 -0.46 -2.94 4.89
CA ASP A 92 -0.08 -4.07 5.75
C ASP A 92 0.75 -5.10 4.98
N LYS A 93 0.31 -5.46 3.76
CA LYS A 93 1.01 -6.42 2.88
C LYS A 93 2.35 -5.90 2.39
N GLN A 94 2.48 -4.59 2.17
CA GLN A 94 3.72 -3.98 1.68
C GLN A 94 4.74 -3.83 2.81
N LEU A 95 4.29 -3.50 4.01
CA LEU A 95 5.16 -3.21 5.15
C LEU A 95 5.58 -4.49 5.89
N PHE A 96 4.75 -5.53 5.91
CA PHE A 96 4.98 -6.72 6.74
C PHE A 96 5.09 -8.04 5.97
N PRO A 97 5.95 -8.97 6.42
CA PRO A 97 6.92 -8.80 7.50
C PRO A 97 8.02 -7.82 7.09
N LEU A 98 8.48 -6.97 8.03
CA LEU A 98 9.67 -6.16 7.81
C LEU A 98 10.82 -7.15 7.54
N LYS A 99 11.36 -7.17 6.32
CA LYS A 99 12.38 -8.14 5.90
C LYS A 99 13.54 -8.12 6.89
N ARG A 100 13.75 -9.23 7.60
CA ARG A 100 14.98 -9.44 8.39
C ARG A 100 16.13 -9.60 7.39
N GLY A 101 17.18 -8.80 7.54
CA GLY A 101 18.36 -8.87 6.67
C GLY A 101 18.82 -7.53 6.09
N SER A 102 18.08 -6.44 6.30
CA SER A 102 18.65 -5.11 6.13
C SER A 102 19.47 -4.74 7.36
N ASN A 103 20.73 -4.38 7.17
CA ASN A 103 21.59 -3.84 8.23
C ASN A 103 21.21 -2.39 8.60
N ALA A 104 20.27 -1.77 7.88
CA ALA A 104 19.83 -0.41 8.16
C ALA A 104 18.98 -0.37 9.44
N SER A 105 19.37 0.50 10.38
CA SER A 105 18.60 0.71 11.60
C SER A 105 17.26 1.40 11.27
N LEU A 106 16.16 0.72 11.58
CA LEU A 106 14.81 1.23 11.40
C LEU A 106 14.49 2.44 12.29
N ASP A 107 15.26 2.63 13.36
CA ASP A 107 15.13 3.73 14.31
C ASP A 107 16.10 4.89 14.02
N GLU A 108 16.94 4.76 13.00
CA GLU A 108 17.79 5.86 12.56
C GLU A 108 16.92 7.02 12.09
N VAL A 109 17.13 8.19 12.69
CA VAL A 109 16.44 9.42 12.33
C VAL A 109 17.10 10.04 11.11
N LYS A 110 16.31 10.29 10.08
CA LYS A 110 16.70 11.00 8.86
C LYS A 110 16.12 12.42 8.86
N LEU A 111 16.91 13.36 8.35
CA LEU A 111 16.42 14.68 7.99
C LEU A 111 15.83 14.62 6.59
N THR A 112 14.64 15.18 6.42
CA THR A 112 13.87 15.16 5.17
C THR A 112 13.35 16.56 4.85
N GLU A 113 12.85 16.75 3.63
CA GLU A 113 12.20 18.00 3.19
C GLU A 113 10.96 18.33 4.04
N GLY A 114 10.35 17.30 4.66
CA GLY A 114 9.21 17.42 5.56
C GLY A 114 8.04 16.59 5.06
N PHE A 115 7.78 15.45 5.72
CA PHE A 115 6.59 14.65 5.44
C PHE A 115 5.58 14.81 6.57
N TRP A 116 4.33 15.12 6.21
CA TRP A 116 3.23 15.31 7.17
C TRP A 116 3.57 16.30 8.30
N GLY A 117 4.28 17.38 7.96
CA GLY A 117 4.68 18.42 8.89
C GLY A 117 5.90 18.10 9.77
N ARG A 118 6.58 16.96 9.58
CA ARG A 118 7.80 16.59 10.31
C ARG A 118 9.00 16.44 9.38
N LYS A 119 10.10 17.12 9.71
CA LYS A 119 11.38 17.03 8.99
C LYS A 119 12.31 15.93 9.50
N ARG A 120 12.18 15.54 10.77
CA ARG A 120 12.96 14.46 11.38
C ARG A 120 12.07 13.24 11.56
N LEU A 121 12.41 12.17 10.87
CA LEU A 121 11.62 10.94 10.84
C LEU A 121 12.53 9.72 10.92
N ALA A 122 12.13 8.71 11.69
CA ALA A 122 12.80 7.43 11.70
C ALA A 122 12.64 6.72 10.34
N ALA A 123 13.62 5.91 9.95
CA ALA A 123 13.54 5.12 8.72
C ALA A 123 12.24 4.30 8.61
N ARG A 124 11.75 3.73 9.73
CA ARG A 124 10.46 3.01 9.77
C ARG A 124 9.24 3.88 9.51
N GLU A 125 9.27 5.16 9.90
CA GLU A 125 8.20 6.12 9.62
C GLU A 125 8.21 6.49 8.13
N LEU A 126 9.40 6.66 7.54
CA LEU A 126 9.54 6.94 6.11
C LEU A 126 9.06 5.78 5.24
N LEU A 127 9.40 4.54 5.61
CA LEU A 127 8.88 3.33 4.94
C LEU A 127 7.35 3.30 4.98
N PHE A 128 6.76 3.54 6.16
CA PHE A 128 5.32 3.61 6.30
C PHE A 128 4.72 4.67 5.37
N ILE A 129 5.25 5.91 5.39
CA ILE A 129 4.75 7.02 4.58
C ILE A 129 4.83 6.70 3.09
N GLY A 130 5.96 6.18 2.62
CA GLY A 130 6.17 5.83 1.22
C GLY A 130 5.17 4.76 0.74
N HIS A 131 5.06 3.65 1.47
CA HIS A 131 4.12 2.59 1.12
C HIS A 131 2.66 3.03 1.25
N PHE A 132 2.33 3.89 2.22
CA PHE A 132 0.98 4.44 2.35
C PHE A 132 0.58 5.23 1.10
N HIS A 133 1.44 6.12 0.61
CA HIS A 133 1.16 6.92 -0.59
C HIS A 133 1.04 6.04 -1.85
N ALA A 134 1.89 5.02 -1.98
CA ALA A 134 1.79 4.05 -3.07
C ALA A 134 0.43 3.32 -3.04
N CYS A 135 0.03 2.80 -1.87
CA CYS A 135 -1.25 2.12 -1.70
C CYS A 135 -2.46 3.05 -1.87
N LEU A 136 -2.37 4.30 -1.43
CA LEU A 136 -3.41 5.31 -1.64
C LEU A 136 -3.56 5.64 -3.13
N GLY A 137 -2.45 5.81 -3.86
CA GLY A 137 -2.45 6.04 -5.30
C GLY A 137 -3.06 4.87 -6.08
N ALA A 138 -2.69 3.63 -5.71
CA ALA A 138 -3.26 2.43 -6.29
C ALA A 138 -4.78 2.34 -6.03
N ALA A 139 -5.22 2.58 -4.80
CA ALA A 139 -6.64 2.58 -4.45
C ALA A 139 -7.41 3.66 -5.22
N LYS A 140 -6.88 4.88 -5.34
CA LYS A 140 -7.46 5.97 -6.14
C LYS A 140 -7.64 5.56 -7.60
N SER A 141 -6.61 4.95 -8.19
CA SER A 141 -6.63 4.51 -9.58
C SER A 141 -7.65 3.40 -9.83
N TYR A 142 -7.82 2.48 -8.87
CA TYR A 142 -8.64 1.28 -9.06
C TYR A 142 -10.09 1.40 -8.57
N LEU A 143 -10.35 2.17 -7.50
CA LEU A 143 -11.66 2.25 -6.83
C LEU A 143 -12.34 3.62 -6.96
N PHE A 144 -11.60 4.65 -7.37
CA PHE A 144 -12.13 6.02 -7.46
C PHE A 144 -12.06 6.53 -8.90
N ARG A 145 -12.82 7.60 -9.14
CA ARG A 145 -12.78 8.39 -10.38
C ARG A 145 -11.65 9.41 -10.25
N GLY A 146 -10.80 9.46 -11.29
CA GLY A 146 -9.73 10.46 -11.47
C GLY A 146 -10.23 11.87 -11.26
#